data_AF-A0A955PH92-F1
#
_entry.id   AF-A0A955PH92-F1
#
_cell.length_a   1.000
_cell.length_b   1.000
_cell.length_c   1.000
_cell.angle_alpha   90.00
_cell.angle_beta   90.00
_cell.angle_gamma   90.00
#
_symmetry.space_group_name_H-M   'P 1'
#
loop_
_entity.id
_entity.type
_entity.pdbx_description
1 polymer ?
#
loop_
_entity_poly.entity_id
_entity_poly.type
_entity_poly.pdbx_seq_one_letter_code
_entity_poly.pdbx_strand_id
1 'polypeptide(L)'
;MSEYEPLSLAPFCNVDSSILPPGQSLPNGPQDYYGLPFFIGDGQGRVAGFGDTIRMDPVSIPVSAVVHHLVFAHRLLDSVIYQGGTPVGQSCADYVFVLDDGSEDRVPIRDRFELTVIPTMWGQLPMLALPETKNSIYPRYEGSFAGAGYRECDFNQAYPNNFYLWYWTNPKPDVGLCEIRVEPTGPRFYIGGITQSFLAELPMTRECRKAIKITLAPGDQALLGDLDITVDRGVHTYPYSLPTQTLQAYLQSTYKGWGEPMNPNASPSYVEIAANPSATVTVKHEETSLGDFNWGE
;
A
#
# COMPACT_ATOMS: atom_id res chain seq x y z
N MET A 1 2.51 -12.74 -18.51
CA MET A 1 3.58 -12.60 -17.49
C MET A 1 2.93 -11.88 -16.32
N SER A 2 3.21 -12.26 -15.07
CA SER A 2 2.62 -11.54 -13.94
C SER A 2 3.14 -10.11 -13.91
N GLU A 3 2.31 -9.13 -13.58
CA GLU A 3 2.71 -7.72 -13.47
C GLU A 3 3.65 -7.48 -12.28
N TYR A 4 3.46 -8.29 -11.23
CA TYR A 4 4.22 -8.26 -9.99
C TYR A 4 4.58 -9.68 -9.54
N GLU A 5 5.80 -9.89 -9.05
CA GLU A 5 6.25 -11.21 -8.58
C GLU A 5 7.06 -11.12 -7.27
N PRO A 6 6.71 -11.92 -6.24
CA PRO A 6 7.53 -12.02 -5.04
C PRO A 6 8.94 -12.56 -5.36
N LEU A 7 9.96 -11.96 -4.77
CA LEU A 7 11.32 -12.46 -4.77
C LEU A 7 11.56 -13.31 -3.51
N SER A 8 12.03 -14.54 -3.70
CA SER A 8 12.25 -15.47 -2.58
C SER A 8 13.43 -15.02 -1.71
N LEU A 9 13.18 -14.84 -0.40
CA LEU A 9 14.21 -14.54 0.59
C LEU A 9 14.62 -15.76 1.43
N ALA A 10 14.04 -16.93 1.17
CA ALA A 10 14.21 -18.12 2.01
C ALA A 10 15.69 -18.48 2.31
N PRO A 11 16.64 -18.42 1.36
CA PRO A 11 18.05 -18.72 1.63
C PRO A 11 18.74 -17.74 2.59
N PHE A 12 18.16 -16.55 2.78
CA PHE A 12 18.76 -15.45 3.54
C PHE A 12 18.14 -15.25 4.92
N CYS A 13 17.08 -16.01 5.23
CA CYS A 13 16.33 -15.94 6.48
C CYS A 13 17.12 -16.57 7.64
N ASN A 14 17.27 -15.82 8.73
CA ASN A 14 18.15 -16.19 9.86
C ASN A 14 17.58 -15.83 11.24
N VAL A 15 16.43 -15.17 11.32
CA VAL A 15 15.81 -14.76 12.58
C VAL A 15 14.32 -15.10 12.58
N ASP A 16 13.78 -15.45 13.74
CA ASP A 16 12.35 -15.73 13.96
C ASP A 16 11.69 -14.61 14.79
N SER A 17 10.46 -14.83 15.25
CA SER A 17 9.70 -13.83 16.02
C SER A 17 10.30 -13.49 17.38
N SER A 18 11.31 -14.22 17.87
CA SER A 18 11.99 -13.91 19.14
C SER A 18 12.73 -12.57 19.14
N ILE A 19 13.01 -12.00 17.96
CA ILE A 19 13.60 -10.66 17.83
C ILE A 19 12.60 -9.53 18.10
N LEU A 20 11.30 -9.84 18.15
CA LEU A 20 10.23 -8.87 18.33
C LEU A 20 9.89 -8.69 19.82
N PRO A 21 9.29 -7.54 20.20
CA PRO A 21 8.72 -7.36 21.53
C PRO A 21 7.67 -8.45 21.86
N PRO A 22 7.51 -8.80 23.15
CA PRO A 22 6.51 -9.79 23.57
C PRO A 22 5.11 -9.47 23.06
N GLY A 23 4.42 -10.50 22.55
CA GLY A 23 3.05 -10.38 22.02
C GLY A 23 2.96 -10.00 20.53
N GLN A 24 4.09 -9.74 19.86
CA GLN A 24 4.12 -9.60 18.40
C GLN A 24 4.47 -10.93 17.72
N SER A 25 3.98 -11.11 16.50
CA SER A 25 4.29 -12.26 15.65
C SER A 25 4.81 -11.78 14.29
N LEU A 26 5.59 -12.61 13.62
CA LEU A 26 5.96 -12.36 12.23
C LEU A 26 4.89 -12.97 11.32
N PRO A 27 4.37 -12.23 10.31
CA PRO A 27 3.64 -12.84 9.23
C PRO A 27 4.57 -13.79 8.45
N ASN A 28 3.98 -14.76 7.75
CA ASN A 28 4.75 -15.83 7.12
C ASN A 28 4.03 -16.34 5.86
N GLY A 29 4.78 -16.61 4.81
CA GLY A 29 4.25 -17.08 3.53
C GLY A 29 3.55 -15.98 2.71
N PRO A 30 2.62 -16.34 1.81
CA PRO A 30 1.97 -15.39 0.92
C PRO A 30 1.19 -14.30 1.67
N GLN A 31 1.37 -13.05 1.28
CA GLN A 31 0.66 -11.88 1.79
C GLN A 31 0.28 -10.97 0.63
N ASP A 32 -0.79 -10.19 0.80
CA ASP A 32 -1.14 -9.10 -0.10
C ASP A 32 -1.03 -7.78 0.67
N TYR A 33 -0.19 -6.87 0.16
CA TYR A 33 -0.11 -5.52 0.68
C TYR A 33 -0.29 -4.55 -0.48
N TYR A 34 -1.30 -3.68 -0.39
CA TYR A 34 -1.61 -2.73 -1.46
C TYR A 34 -1.98 -3.35 -2.81
N GLY A 35 -2.49 -4.59 -2.85
CA GLY A 35 -2.71 -5.31 -4.11
C GLY A 35 -1.41 -5.78 -4.76
N LEU A 36 -0.32 -5.81 -3.99
CA LEU A 36 0.99 -6.32 -4.39
C LEU A 36 1.25 -7.66 -3.69
N PRO A 37 1.63 -8.71 -4.43
CA PRO A 37 1.91 -10.01 -3.85
C PRO A 37 3.27 -10.01 -3.16
N PHE A 38 3.32 -10.43 -1.90
CA PHE A 38 4.55 -10.68 -1.15
C PHE A 38 4.61 -12.16 -0.75
N PHE A 39 5.83 -12.68 -0.62
CA PHE A 39 6.08 -13.92 0.11
C PHE A 39 6.99 -13.58 1.28
N ILE A 40 6.45 -13.64 2.50
CA ILE A 40 7.18 -13.26 3.70
C ILE A 40 8.00 -14.43 4.23
N GLY A 41 9.30 -14.18 4.36
CA GLY A 41 10.23 -15.09 4.99
C GLY A 41 10.53 -16.34 4.17
N ASP A 42 10.74 -17.44 4.89
CA ASP A 42 11.02 -18.76 4.33
C ASP A 42 9.80 -19.71 4.34
N GLY A 43 8.62 -19.22 4.72
CA GLY A 43 7.44 -20.06 4.92
C GLY A 43 7.44 -20.85 6.23
N GLN A 44 8.48 -20.74 7.06
CA GLN A 44 8.64 -21.41 8.35
C GLN A 44 8.71 -20.42 9.53
N GLY A 45 8.35 -19.15 9.30
CA GLY A 45 8.31 -18.12 10.34
C GLY A 45 9.66 -17.43 10.59
N ARG A 46 10.61 -17.54 9.65
CA ARG A 46 11.88 -16.79 9.70
C ARG A 46 11.96 -15.74 8.61
N VAL A 47 12.64 -14.64 8.90
CA VAL A 47 12.87 -13.51 7.99
C VAL A 47 14.37 -13.19 7.87
N ALA A 48 14.74 -12.38 6.89
CA ALA A 48 16.13 -11.95 6.69
C ALA A 48 16.48 -10.79 7.62
N GLY A 49 17.16 -11.08 8.72
CA GLY A 49 17.63 -10.12 9.72
C GLY A 49 19.05 -9.62 9.48
N PHE A 50 19.31 -8.39 9.89
CA PHE A 50 20.55 -7.65 9.67
C PHE A 50 20.87 -6.71 10.83
N GLY A 51 22.12 -6.26 10.91
CA GLY A 51 22.61 -5.32 11.91
C GLY A 51 23.30 -6.01 13.09
N ASP A 52 23.64 -5.19 14.09
CA ASP A 52 24.38 -5.56 15.29
C ASP A 52 23.79 -6.84 15.91
N THR A 53 24.65 -7.77 16.33
CA THR A 53 24.25 -9.05 16.94
C THR A 53 23.41 -10.00 16.07
N ILE A 54 23.03 -9.62 14.84
CA ILE A 54 22.30 -10.48 13.89
C ILE A 54 23.20 -10.89 12.72
N ARG A 55 23.56 -9.93 11.87
CA ARG A 55 24.40 -10.14 10.67
C ARG A 55 24.92 -8.79 10.18
N MET A 56 26.24 -8.61 10.22
CA MET A 56 26.91 -7.40 9.72
C MET A 56 27.57 -7.61 8.35
N ASP A 57 27.81 -8.85 7.94
CA ASP A 57 28.35 -9.13 6.62
C ASP A 57 27.32 -8.80 5.52
N PRO A 58 27.74 -8.16 4.41
CA PRO A 58 26.88 -7.93 3.27
C PRO A 58 26.26 -9.22 2.72
N VAL A 59 25.01 -9.13 2.26
CA VAL A 59 24.30 -10.23 1.61
C VAL A 59 23.88 -9.84 0.22
N SER A 60 24.27 -10.64 -0.76
CA SER A 60 23.79 -10.55 -2.15
C SER A 60 22.57 -11.42 -2.36
N ILE A 61 21.45 -10.79 -2.75
CA ILE A 61 20.19 -11.42 -3.10
C ILE A 61 20.08 -11.41 -4.64
N PRO A 62 20.14 -12.56 -5.33
CA PRO A 62 20.04 -12.60 -6.78
C PRO A 62 18.63 -12.24 -7.24
N VAL A 63 18.52 -11.50 -8.35
CA VAL A 63 17.25 -11.11 -8.99
C VAL A 63 17.18 -11.65 -10.41
N SER A 64 18.14 -11.26 -11.26
CA SER A 64 18.26 -11.69 -12.67
C SER A 64 17.01 -11.42 -13.51
N ALA A 65 16.46 -10.20 -13.42
CA ALA A 65 15.28 -9.78 -14.15
C ALA A 65 15.33 -8.29 -14.56
N VAL A 66 14.64 -7.94 -15.65
CA VAL A 66 14.41 -6.54 -16.04
C VAL A 66 13.20 -6.05 -15.25
N VAL A 67 13.42 -5.18 -14.27
CA VAL A 67 12.38 -4.65 -13.37
C VAL A 67 12.33 -3.14 -13.46
N HIS A 68 11.11 -2.59 -13.34
CA HIS A 68 10.91 -1.14 -13.20
C HIS A 68 11.04 -0.70 -11.74
N HIS A 69 10.50 -1.50 -10.81
CA HIS A 69 10.54 -1.20 -9.39
C HIS A 69 10.75 -2.46 -8.55
N LEU A 70 11.30 -2.27 -7.35
CA LEU A 70 11.32 -3.26 -6.28
C LEU A 70 10.64 -2.67 -5.05
N VAL A 71 9.74 -3.41 -4.42
CA VAL A 71 9.07 -3.00 -3.18
C VAL A 71 9.54 -3.89 -2.04
N PHE A 72 10.05 -3.28 -0.98
CA PHE A 72 10.58 -3.93 0.20
C PHE A 72 9.58 -3.81 1.34
N ALA A 73 9.28 -4.93 1.99
CA ALA A 73 8.62 -4.96 3.29
C ALA A 73 9.67 -5.14 4.38
N HIS A 74 10.00 -4.06 5.09
CA HIS A 74 11.08 -4.06 6.10
C HIS A 74 10.75 -3.23 7.33
N ARG A 75 11.47 -3.47 8.44
CA ARG A 75 11.26 -2.79 9.72
C ARG A 75 12.55 -2.67 10.52
N LEU A 76 12.71 -1.55 11.20
CA LEU A 76 13.74 -1.35 12.23
C LEU A 76 13.34 -2.01 13.56
N LEU A 77 14.30 -2.62 14.25
CA LEU A 77 14.10 -3.15 15.60
C LEU A 77 14.50 -2.14 16.67
N ASP A 78 15.58 -1.37 16.44
CA ASP A 78 16.10 -0.42 17.41
C ASP A 78 16.21 0.99 16.84
N SER A 79 15.65 1.97 17.56
CA SER A 79 15.84 3.39 17.28
C SER A 79 16.25 4.11 18.57
N VAL A 80 17.26 4.97 18.45
CA VAL A 80 17.72 5.84 19.56
C VAL A 80 16.98 7.18 19.61
N ILE A 81 16.07 7.44 18.66
CA ILE A 81 15.35 8.71 18.55
C ILE A 81 14.54 9.01 19.82
N TYR A 82 13.91 7.99 20.40
CA TYR A 82 13.11 8.15 21.62
C TYR A 82 13.95 8.23 22.90
N GLN A 83 15.27 8.08 22.81
CA GLN A 83 16.20 8.11 23.93
C GLN A 83 16.92 9.47 24.05
N GLY A 84 16.47 10.49 23.32
CA GLY A 84 17.14 11.79 23.23
C GLY A 84 18.38 11.78 22.32
N GLY A 85 18.60 10.71 21.56
CA GLY A 85 19.62 10.66 20.51
C GLY A 85 19.28 11.60 19.34
N THR A 86 20.30 12.22 18.76
CA THR A 86 20.20 13.04 17.53
C THR A 86 21.00 12.35 16.40
N PRO A 87 20.61 12.45 15.10
CA PRO A 87 19.36 12.94 14.51
C PRO A 87 18.54 11.86 13.79
N VAL A 88 17.30 12.22 13.44
CA VAL A 88 16.49 11.62 12.36
C VAL A 88 17.36 11.36 11.12
N GLY A 89 17.19 10.21 10.47
CA GLY A 89 17.99 9.86 9.28
C GLY A 89 19.30 9.13 9.59
N GLN A 90 19.44 8.55 10.77
CA GLN A 90 20.56 7.64 11.07
C GLN A 90 20.61 6.50 10.04
N SER A 91 21.80 6.23 9.50
CA SER A 91 22.02 5.12 8.58
C SER A 91 21.80 3.76 9.25
N CYS A 92 20.96 2.92 8.64
CA CYS A 92 20.69 1.55 9.05
C CYS A 92 21.37 0.54 8.12
N ALA A 93 21.39 0.83 6.81
CA ALA A 93 22.04 0.03 5.78
C ALA A 93 22.23 0.86 4.51
N ASP A 94 23.04 0.38 3.58
CA ASP A 94 22.92 0.70 2.16
C ASP A 94 22.31 -0.50 1.42
N TYR A 95 21.34 -0.22 0.54
CA TYR A 95 20.89 -1.19 -0.46
C TYR A 95 21.54 -0.83 -1.79
N VAL A 96 22.31 -1.75 -2.35
CA VAL A 96 23.05 -1.57 -3.60
C VAL A 96 22.41 -2.44 -4.68
N PHE A 97 21.98 -1.82 -5.77
CA PHE A 97 21.33 -2.48 -6.89
C PHE A 97 22.35 -2.62 -8.02
N VAL A 98 22.78 -3.85 -8.31
CA VAL A 98 23.82 -4.15 -9.29
C VAL A 98 23.16 -4.54 -10.60
N LEU A 99 23.34 -3.74 -11.64
CA LEU A 99 22.77 -3.95 -12.97
C LEU A 99 23.67 -4.84 -13.83
N ASP A 100 23.09 -5.47 -14.86
CA ASP A 100 23.79 -6.38 -15.78
C ASP A 100 24.90 -5.69 -16.60
N ASP A 101 24.83 -4.36 -16.76
CA ASP A 101 25.89 -3.56 -17.40
C ASP A 101 27.08 -3.25 -16.46
N GLY A 102 27.03 -3.76 -15.22
CA GLY A 102 28.03 -3.56 -14.18
C GLY A 102 27.89 -2.23 -13.43
N SER A 103 26.90 -1.39 -13.75
CA SER A 103 26.62 -0.20 -12.97
C SER A 103 25.89 -0.52 -11.67
N GLU A 104 26.18 0.26 -10.63
CA GLU A 104 25.55 0.12 -9.32
C GLU A 104 24.75 1.39 -9.00
N ASP A 105 23.54 1.22 -8.46
CA ASP A 105 22.81 2.29 -7.78
C ASP A 105 22.83 2.01 -6.27
N ARG A 106 23.32 2.96 -5.48
CA ARG A 106 23.46 2.81 -4.03
C ARG A 106 22.49 3.74 -3.32
N VAL A 107 21.61 3.16 -2.51
CA VAL A 107 20.58 3.91 -1.78
C VAL A 107 20.74 3.71 -0.27
N PRO A 108 20.92 4.78 0.51
CA PRO A 108 20.97 4.68 1.96
C PRO A 108 19.58 4.43 2.53
N ILE A 109 19.49 3.48 3.46
CA ILE A 109 18.30 3.13 4.22
C ILE A 109 18.46 3.67 5.63
N ARG A 110 17.55 4.56 6.03
CA ARG A 110 17.70 5.41 7.20
C ARG A 110 16.48 5.37 8.09
N ASP A 111 16.72 5.50 9.39
CA ASP A 111 15.67 5.63 10.39
C ASP A 111 14.80 6.87 10.12
N ARG A 112 13.47 6.69 10.16
CA ARG A 112 12.39 7.64 9.85
C ARG A 112 12.24 8.06 8.38
N PHE A 113 13.02 7.51 7.45
CA PHE A 113 12.85 7.77 6.01
C PHE A 113 12.32 6.55 5.28
N GLU A 114 13.13 5.52 5.11
CA GLU A 114 12.75 4.29 4.41
C GLU A 114 12.11 3.28 5.38
N LEU A 115 12.52 3.30 6.65
CA LEU A 115 11.98 2.42 7.70
C LEU A 115 12.03 3.11 9.07
N THR A 116 11.36 2.53 10.06
CA THR A 116 11.45 2.94 11.47
C THR A 116 10.99 1.78 12.36
N VAL A 117 11.04 1.96 13.68
CA VAL A 117 10.56 0.98 14.65
C VAL A 117 9.03 0.86 14.66
N ILE A 118 8.55 -0.29 15.13
CA ILE A 118 7.14 -0.57 15.43
C ILE A 118 7.08 -1.13 16.87
N PRO A 119 6.15 -0.71 17.73
CA PRO A 119 5.16 0.35 17.50
C PRO A 119 5.82 1.72 17.33
N THR A 120 5.13 2.63 16.63
CA THR A 120 5.54 4.03 16.50
C THR A 120 4.46 4.96 17.04
N MET A 121 4.85 6.15 17.49
CA MET A 121 3.89 7.16 17.97
C MET A 121 3.17 7.85 16.80
N TRP A 122 2.04 8.49 17.10
CA TRP A 122 1.35 9.31 16.12
C TRP A 122 2.25 10.43 15.59
N GLY A 123 2.20 10.66 14.28
CA GLY A 123 3.10 11.57 13.57
C GLY A 123 4.52 11.04 13.37
N GLN A 124 4.82 9.80 13.79
CA GLN A 124 6.15 9.18 13.67
C GLN A 124 6.21 8.05 12.64
N LEU A 125 5.42 8.13 11.56
CA LEU A 125 5.56 7.27 10.37
C LEU A 125 6.74 7.71 9.51
N PRO A 126 7.43 6.79 8.80
CA PRO A 126 8.58 7.12 7.98
C PRO A 126 8.18 8.00 6.77
N MET A 127 9.09 8.84 6.28
CA MET A 127 8.76 9.87 5.27
C MET A 127 8.72 9.35 3.83
N LEU A 128 9.43 8.26 3.53
CA LEU A 128 9.58 7.68 2.18
C LEU A 128 8.98 6.29 2.05
N ALA A 129 8.31 5.78 3.08
CA ALA A 129 7.66 4.48 3.10
C ALA A 129 6.25 4.55 3.69
N LEU A 130 5.42 3.58 3.34
CA LEU A 130 4.05 3.46 3.83
C LEU A 130 3.96 2.30 4.82
N PRO A 131 3.05 2.31 5.80
CA PRO A 131 2.63 1.08 6.48
C PRO A 131 2.25 -0.01 5.48
N GLU A 132 2.29 -1.29 5.86
CA GLU A 132 1.80 -2.37 4.99
C GLU A 132 0.27 -2.49 4.95
N THR A 133 -0.40 -1.85 5.91
CA THR A 133 -1.86 -1.77 5.95
C THR A 133 -2.37 -0.60 5.11
N LYS A 134 -3.60 -0.69 4.62
CA LYS A 134 -4.24 0.39 3.87
C LYS A 134 -5.01 1.36 4.75
N ASN A 135 -5.07 2.58 4.26
CA ASN A 135 -6.07 3.57 4.62
C ASN A 135 -7.48 2.97 4.40
N SER A 136 -8.41 3.21 5.32
CA SER A 136 -9.79 2.73 5.20
C SER A 136 -10.81 3.83 5.49
N ILE A 137 -12.02 3.66 4.96
CA ILE A 137 -13.16 4.53 5.27
C ILE A 137 -13.95 3.94 6.44
N TYR A 138 -14.56 4.78 7.26
CA TYR A 138 -15.44 4.30 8.32
C TYR A 138 -16.75 3.75 7.74
N PRO A 139 -17.47 2.85 8.45
CA PRO A 139 -18.84 2.54 8.07
C PRO A 139 -19.68 3.82 8.08
N ARG A 140 -20.36 4.15 6.98
CA ARG A 140 -20.99 5.48 6.80
C ARG A 140 -22.09 5.75 7.83
N TYR A 141 -22.95 4.76 8.09
CA TYR A 141 -24.19 4.94 8.86
C TYR A 141 -24.12 4.44 10.30
N GLU A 142 -22.98 3.89 10.74
CA GLU A 142 -22.87 3.29 12.08
C GLU A 142 -21.46 3.45 12.68
N GLY A 143 -21.38 3.48 14.01
CA GLY A 143 -20.11 3.48 14.74
C GLY A 143 -20.24 3.89 16.20
N SER A 144 -19.11 3.81 16.92
CA SER A 144 -19.03 4.22 18.31
C SER A 144 -19.16 5.74 18.45
N PHE A 145 -20.08 6.18 19.32
CA PHE A 145 -20.25 7.60 19.65
C PHE A 145 -18.98 8.24 20.22
N ALA A 146 -18.18 7.48 20.97
CA ALA A 146 -16.89 7.97 21.50
C ALA A 146 -15.87 8.33 20.42
N GLY A 147 -16.06 7.83 19.19
CA GLY A 147 -15.21 8.14 18.04
C GLY A 147 -15.75 9.26 17.14
N ALA A 148 -16.82 9.97 17.53
CA ALA A 148 -17.51 10.93 16.65
C ALA A 148 -16.55 11.95 16.00
N GLY A 149 -15.62 12.54 16.78
CA GLY A 149 -14.65 13.51 16.25
C GLY A 149 -13.65 12.93 15.23
N TYR A 150 -13.22 11.67 15.39
CA TYR A 150 -12.36 11.01 14.39
C TYR A 150 -13.13 10.67 13.12
N ARG A 151 -14.42 10.35 13.28
CA ARG A 151 -15.28 9.95 12.17
C ARG A 151 -15.69 11.11 11.27
N GLU A 152 -15.59 12.37 11.73
CA GLU A 152 -15.79 13.56 10.89
C GLU A 152 -14.81 13.64 9.71
N CYS A 153 -13.65 12.97 9.82
CA CYS A 153 -12.67 12.88 8.74
C CYS A 153 -13.01 11.81 7.69
N ASP A 154 -14.05 10.99 7.92
CA ASP A 154 -14.51 9.89 7.06
C ASP A 154 -13.47 8.79 6.74
N PHE A 155 -12.29 8.87 7.35
CA PHE A 155 -11.12 8.07 7.01
C PHE A 155 -10.34 7.67 8.27
N ASN A 156 -9.83 6.44 8.26
CA ASN A 156 -8.94 5.89 9.25
C ASN A 156 -7.54 5.66 8.66
N GLN A 157 -6.55 6.30 9.28
CA GLN A 157 -5.16 6.25 8.86
C GLN A 157 -4.57 4.84 8.97
N ALA A 158 -3.87 4.41 7.91
CA ALA A 158 -3.04 3.21 7.93
C ALA A 158 -2.01 3.27 9.06
N TYR A 159 -1.87 2.16 9.79
CA TYR A 159 -0.84 1.96 10.79
C TYR A 159 -0.13 0.63 10.58
N PRO A 160 1.20 0.59 10.77
CA PRO A 160 1.96 -0.60 10.46
C PRO A 160 1.78 -1.65 11.54
N ASN A 161 1.67 -2.92 11.15
CA ASN A 161 1.65 -4.02 12.11
C ASN A 161 3.05 -4.64 12.23
N ASN A 162 3.73 -4.81 11.10
CA ASN A 162 4.97 -5.56 10.97
C ASN A 162 6.00 -4.89 10.06
N PHE A 163 5.55 -4.10 9.08
CA PHE A 163 6.42 -3.60 8.03
C PHE A 163 6.14 -2.15 7.66
N TYR A 164 7.15 -1.54 7.07
CA TYR A 164 6.99 -0.43 6.16
C TYR A 164 7.32 -0.91 4.75
N LEU A 165 6.57 -0.41 3.78
CA LEU A 165 6.72 -0.63 2.36
C LEU A 165 7.47 0.55 1.75
N TRP A 166 8.71 0.31 1.37
CA TRP A 166 9.54 1.24 0.63
C TRP A 166 9.77 0.69 -0.78
N TYR A 167 9.84 1.54 -1.80
CA TYR A 167 10.15 1.09 -3.16
C TYR A 167 11.38 1.79 -3.72
N TRP A 168 12.14 1.00 -4.47
CA TRP A 168 13.19 1.47 -5.36
C TRP A 168 12.67 1.57 -6.78
N THR A 169 13.16 2.56 -7.53
CA THR A 169 12.87 2.74 -8.97
C THR A 169 14.15 2.52 -9.73
N ASN A 170 14.13 1.62 -10.71
CA ASN A 170 15.28 1.34 -11.53
C ASN A 170 15.65 2.58 -12.36
N PRO A 171 16.84 3.18 -12.17
CA PRO A 171 17.27 4.34 -12.96
C PRO A 171 17.52 4.00 -14.44
N LYS A 172 17.64 2.70 -14.77
CA LYS A 172 17.84 2.18 -16.12
C LYS A 172 16.89 0.99 -16.36
N PRO A 173 15.59 1.23 -16.57
CA PRO A 173 14.58 0.16 -16.65
C PRO A 173 14.78 -0.80 -17.83
N ASP A 174 15.57 -0.44 -18.84
CA ASP A 174 15.92 -1.31 -19.96
C ASP A 174 17.11 -2.25 -19.67
N VAL A 175 17.77 -2.09 -18.52
CA VAL A 175 18.91 -2.90 -18.09
C VAL A 175 18.45 -3.84 -16.98
N GLY A 176 18.77 -5.13 -17.13
CA GLY A 176 18.45 -6.14 -16.12
C GLY A 176 19.15 -5.86 -14.79
N LEU A 177 18.46 -6.19 -13.69
CA LEU A 177 19.01 -6.18 -12.35
C LEU A 177 19.57 -7.56 -12.02
N CYS A 178 20.87 -7.63 -11.74
CA CYS A 178 21.56 -8.86 -11.41
C CYS A 178 21.30 -9.27 -9.96
N GLU A 179 21.60 -8.37 -9.00
CA GLU A 179 21.47 -8.62 -7.57
C GLU A 179 21.14 -7.35 -6.77
N ILE A 180 20.61 -7.56 -5.56
CA ILE A 180 20.48 -6.56 -4.51
C ILE A 180 21.49 -6.93 -3.42
N ARG A 181 22.43 -6.04 -3.10
CA ARG A 181 23.36 -6.21 -2.00
C ARG A 181 22.90 -5.38 -0.80
N VAL A 182 22.65 -6.04 0.32
CA VAL A 182 22.28 -5.40 1.58
C VAL A 182 23.52 -5.26 2.45
N GLU A 183 23.95 -4.02 2.69
CA GLU A 183 25.14 -3.67 3.47
C GLU A 183 24.72 -2.99 4.79
N PRO A 184 24.58 -3.72 5.91
CA PRO A 184 24.12 -3.14 7.18
C PRO A 184 25.18 -2.25 7.84
N THR A 185 24.74 -1.17 8.52
CA THR A 185 25.64 -0.19 9.13
C THR A 185 25.58 -0.11 10.66
N GLY A 186 24.77 -0.95 11.31
CA GLY A 186 24.72 -1.06 12.78
C GLY A 186 23.33 -1.39 13.31
N PRO A 187 22.35 -0.46 13.25
CA PRO A 187 20.99 -0.70 13.77
C PRO A 187 20.38 -2.02 13.28
N ARG A 188 19.72 -2.76 14.17
CA ARG A 188 19.09 -4.03 13.81
C ARG A 188 17.80 -3.80 13.04
N PHE A 189 17.61 -4.51 11.94
CA PHE A 189 16.40 -4.48 11.13
C PHE A 189 16.16 -5.85 10.47
N TYR A 190 15.00 -6.03 9.87
CA TYR A 190 14.74 -7.19 9.02
C TYR A 190 13.98 -6.81 7.75
N ILE A 191 14.19 -7.62 6.71
CA ILE A 191 13.43 -7.62 5.46
C ILE A 191 12.55 -8.87 5.48
N GLY A 192 11.24 -8.67 5.48
CA GLY A 192 10.27 -9.76 5.44
C GLY A 192 10.05 -10.29 4.04
N GLY A 193 9.98 -9.41 3.04
CA GLY A 193 9.75 -9.79 1.65
C GLY A 193 10.13 -8.68 0.69
N ILE A 194 10.35 -9.05 -0.57
CA ILE A 194 10.59 -8.14 -1.68
C ILE A 194 9.65 -8.55 -2.82
N THR A 195 9.04 -7.57 -3.48
CA THR A 195 8.18 -7.77 -4.65
C THR A 195 8.75 -7.01 -5.83
N GLN A 196 8.84 -7.68 -6.96
CA GLN A 196 9.27 -7.13 -8.24
C GLN A 196 8.07 -6.54 -8.97
N SER A 197 8.24 -5.36 -9.58
CA SER A 197 7.29 -4.78 -10.52
C SER A 197 7.91 -4.71 -11.91
N PHE A 198 7.19 -5.22 -12.89
CA PHE A 198 7.56 -5.16 -14.30
C PHE A 198 6.83 -4.04 -15.05
N LEU A 199 6.04 -3.23 -14.35
CA LEU A 199 5.25 -2.15 -14.94
C LEU A 199 5.93 -0.80 -14.79
N ALA A 200 5.81 0.04 -15.81
CA ALA A 200 6.27 1.43 -15.82
C ALA A 200 5.30 2.37 -15.08
N GLU A 201 4.87 1.99 -13.88
CA GLU A 201 4.03 2.78 -12.97
C GLU A 201 4.52 2.64 -11.52
N LEU A 202 4.26 3.65 -10.68
CA LEU A 202 4.65 3.58 -9.27
C LEU A 202 3.89 2.45 -8.56
N PRO A 203 4.54 1.55 -7.79
CA PRO A 203 3.85 0.42 -7.17
C PRO A 203 2.75 0.79 -6.18
N MET A 204 2.83 1.98 -5.57
CA MET A 204 1.77 2.55 -4.73
C MET A 204 1.25 3.85 -5.35
N THR A 205 -0.07 3.96 -5.47
CA THR A 205 -0.75 5.09 -6.10
C THR A 205 -0.34 6.43 -5.51
N ARG A 206 0.01 7.36 -6.41
CA ARG A 206 0.20 8.80 -6.12
C ARG A 206 -0.67 9.69 -6.99
N GLU A 207 -1.57 9.10 -7.76
CA GLU A 207 -2.50 9.81 -8.64
C GLU A 207 -3.53 10.59 -7.84
N CYS A 208 -3.98 11.72 -8.39
CA CYS A 208 -5.11 12.46 -7.83
C CYS A 208 -6.39 11.66 -8.01
N ARG A 209 -7.31 11.80 -7.05
CA ARG A 209 -8.65 11.22 -7.17
C ARG A 209 -9.36 11.80 -8.40
N LYS A 210 -10.01 10.93 -9.17
CA LYS A 210 -10.91 11.30 -10.26
C LYS A 210 -12.34 10.98 -9.85
N ALA A 211 -13.24 11.94 -10.02
CA ALA A 211 -14.67 11.69 -9.87
C ALA A 211 -15.20 10.93 -11.08
N ILE A 212 -15.81 9.77 -10.84
CA ILE A 212 -16.44 8.95 -11.88
C ILE A 212 -17.92 8.81 -11.61
N LYS A 213 -18.70 8.68 -12.68
CA LYS A 213 -20.13 8.33 -12.64
C LYS A 213 -20.28 6.87 -13.03
N ILE A 214 -20.82 6.07 -12.13
CA ILE A 214 -21.19 4.67 -12.37
C ILE A 214 -22.67 4.64 -12.78
N THR A 215 -22.94 3.97 -13.90
CA THR A 215 -24.31 3.73 -14.38
C THR A 215 -24.49 2.23 -14.59
N LEU A 216 -25.40 1.63 -13.85
CA LEU A 216 -25.65 0.19 -13.92
C LEU A 216 -26.42 -0.20 -15.20
N ALA A 217 -26.25 -1.45 -15.60
CA ALA A 217 -27.01 -2.04 -16.70
C ALA A 217 -28.52 -1.99 -16.41
N PRO A 218 -29.40 -1.96 -17.43
CA PRO A 218 -30.84 -1.77 -17.24
C PRO A 218 -31.51 -2.73 -16.24
N GLY A 219 -31.01 -3.96 -16.11
CA GLY A 219 -31.53 -4.95 -15.16
C GLY A 219 -31.30 -4.60 -13.68
N ASP A 220 -30.28 -3.79 -13.40
CA ASP A 220 -29.80 -3.50 -12.03
C ASP A 220 -30.10 -2.06 -11.59
N GLN A 221 -30.68 -1.23 -12.45
CA GLN A 221 -30.93 0.19 -12.16
C GLN A 221 -31.94 0.43 -11.02
N ALA A 222 -32.75 -0.58 -10.69
CA ALA A 222 -33.73 -0.53 -9.61
C ALA A 222 -33.19 -1.02 -8.26
N LEU A 223 -31.92 -1.44 -8.18
CA LEU A 223 -31.27 -1.78 -6.92
C LEU A 223 -31.30 -0.57 -5.97
N LEU A 224 -31.63 -0.81 -4.71
CA LEU A 224 -31.76 0.22 -3.68
C LEU A 224 -30.50 0.31 -2.82
N GLY A 225 -30.21 1.49 -2.30
CA GLY A 225 -29.07 1.73 -1.42
C GLY A 225 -27.77 2.08 -2.16
N ASP A 226 -26.67 2.05 -1.43
CA ASP A 226 -25.36 2.42 -1.94
C ASP A 226 -24.66 1.25 -2.66
N LEU A 227 -23.80 1.57 -3.63
CA LEU A 227 -22.83 0.62 -4.16
C LEU A 227 -21.73 0.33 -3.13
N ASP A 228 -21.03 -0.79 -3.31
CA ASP A 228 -19.73 -1.04 -2.70
C ASP A 228 -18.66 -1.07 -3.80
N ILE A 229 -17.51 -0.46 -3.53
CA ILE A 229 -16.41 -0.30 -4.48
C ILE A 229 -15.18 -0.92 -3.88
N THR A 230 -14.49 -1.78 -4.63
CA THR A 230 -13.17 -2.29 -4.24
C THR A 230 -12.15 -1.85 -5.29
N VAL A 231 -10.97 -1.43 -4.82
CA VAL A 231 -9.85 -1.06 -5.69
C VAL A 231 -8.59 -1.77 -5.17
N ASP A 232 -8.01 -2.63 -5.99
CA ASP A 232 -6.88 -3.47 -5.58
C ASP A 232 -5.60 -2.64 -5.35
N ARG A 233 -5.22 -1.77 -6.30
CA ARG A 233 -4.05 -0.88 -6.24
C ARG A 233 -4.45 0.59 -6.18
N GLY A 234 -5.32 0.91 -5.23
CA GLY A 234 -5.83 2.27 -5.06
C GLY A 234 -6.70 2.45 -3.82
N VAL A 235 -7.40 3.58 -3.80
CA VAL A 235 -8.34 3.99 -2.77
C VAL A 235 -9.57 4.65 -3.40
N HIS A 236 -10.69 4.61 -2.69
CA HIS A 236 -11.94 5.22 -3.12
C HIS A 236 -12.60 5.97 -1.97
N THR A 237 -13.50 6.90 -2.30
CA THR A 237 -14.44 7.48 -1.34
C THR A 237 -15.71 6.63 -1.25
N TYR A 238 -16.63 7.07 -0.41
CA TYR A 238 -18.02 6.64 -0.46
C TYR A 238 -18.63 6.84 -1.86
N PRO A 239 -19.35 5.84 -2.40
CA PRO A 239 -20.22 6.04 -3.54
C PRO A 239 -21.52 6.70 -3.09
N TYR A 240 -22.00 7.69 -3.84
CA TYR A 240 -23.23 8.42 -3.55
C TYR A 240 -24.17 8.37 -4.74
N SER A 241 -25.42 8.01 -4.50
CA SER A 241 -26.47 8.06 -5.51
C SER A 241 -26.63 9.49 -6.05
N LEU A 242 -26.56 9.62 -7.36
CA LEU A 242 -26.81 10.85 -8.08
C LEU A 242 -28.31 11.03 -8.35
N PRO A 243 -28.80 12.27 -8.41
CA PRO A 243 -30.16 12.55 -8.83
C PRO A 243 -30.47 12.00 -10.23
N THR A 244 -31.74 11.64 -10.44
CA THR A 244 -32.24 11.13 -11.73
C THR A 244 -33.01 12.17 -12.54
N GLN A 245 -33.26 13.35 -11.97
CA GLN A 245 -33.97 14.42 -12.67
C GLN A 245 -33.10 14.95 -13.82
N THR A 246 -33.73 15.30 -14.93
CA THR A 246 -33.03 15.96 -16.03
C THR A 246 -32.71 17.41 -15.68
N LEU A 247 -31.63 17.96 -16.24
CA LEU A 247 -31.28 19.37 -16.06
C LEU A 247 -32.45 20.31 -16.39
N GLN A 248 -33.20 20.03 -17.45
CA GLN A 248 -34.34 20.86 -17.84
C GLN A 248 -35.47 20.81 -16.81
N ALA A 249 -35.80 19.61 -16.30
CA ALA A 249 -36.80 19.46 -15.26
C ALA A 249 -36.34 20.15 -13.95
N TYR A 250 -35.06 20.08 -13.61
CA TYR A 250 -34.48 20.79 -12.48
C TYR A 250 -34.62 22.32 -12.64
N LEU A 251 -34.25 22.87 -13.79
CA LEU A 251 -34.33 24.31 -14.07
C LEU A 251 -35.77 24.86 -14.08
N GLN A 252 -36.75 23.99 -14.37
CA GLN A 252 -38.18 24.31 -14.35
C GLN A 252 -38.85 24.03 -12.99
N SER A 253 -38.15 23.36 -12.07
CA SER A 253 -38.67 23.04 -10.74
C SER A 253 -38.96 24.30 -9.92
N THR A 254 -40.05 24.27 -9.15
CA THR A 254 -40.32 25.30 -8.12
C THR A 254 -39.25 25.34 -7.04
N TYR A 255 -38.51 24.23 -6.85
CA TYR A 255 -37.42 24.10 -5.89
C TYR A 255 -36.03 24.27 -6.51
N LYS A 256 -35.91 24.80 -7.73
CA LYS A 256 -34.59 25.05 -8.34
C LYS A 256 -33.69 25.86 -7.40
N GLY A 257 -32.46 25.42 -7.19
CA GLY A 257 -31.50 26.03 -6.25
C GLY A 257 -31.59 25.50 -4.81
N TRP A 258 -32.59 24.69 -4.45
CA TRP A 258 -32.71 24.05 -3.13
C TRP A 258 -32.28 22.57 -3.13
N GLY A 259 -31.77 22.07 -4.25
CA GLY A 259 -31.38 20.68 -4.45
C GLY A 259 -32.48 19.83 -5.07
N GLU A 260 -32.21 18.52 -5.15
CA GLU A 260 -33.08 17.51 -5.75
C GLU A 260 -33.46 16.47 -4.68
N PRO A 261 -34.60 15.76 -4.84
CA PRO A 261 -34.92 14.62 -3.98
C PRO A 261 -33.79 13.59 -4.00
N MET A 262 -33.51 12.98 -2.84
CA MET A 262 -32.53 11.91 -2.75
C MET A 262 -32.95 10.73 -3.64
N ASN A 263 -32.03 10.26 -4.47
CA ASN A 263 -32.22 9.05 -5.25
C ASN A 263 -31.99 7.83 -4.33
N PRO A 264 -33.02 6.99 -4.07
CA PRO A 264 -32.85 5.80 -3.25
C PRO A 264 -32.18 4.64 -4.01
N ASN A 265 -32.03 4.75 -5.32
CA ASN A 265 -31.44 3.71 -6.16
C ASN A 265 -29.91 3.81 -6.18
N ALA A 266 -29.24 2.69 -6.39
CA ALA A 266 -27.79 2.58 -6.54
C ALA A 266 -27.26 3.15 -7.87
N SER A 267 -28.15 3.54 -8.79
CA SER A 267 -27.80 4.05 -10.12
C SER A 267 -28.61 5.32 -10.48
N PRO A 268 -27.99 6.31 -11.14
CA PRO A 268 -26.54 6.47 -11.26
C PRO A 268 -25.92 6.81 -9.91
N SER A 269 -24.63 6.51 -9.73
CA SER A 269 -23.87 6.89 -8.54
C SER A 269 -22.58 7.60 -8.94
N TYR A 270 -22.05 8.44 -8.06
CA TYR A 270 -20.70 9.00 -8.20
C TYR A 270 -19.79 8.48 -7.10
N VAL A 271 -18.51 8.32 -7.42
CA VAL A 271 -17.45 7.98 -6.46
C VAL A 271 -16.16 8.64 -6.92
N GLU A 272 -15.29 9.02 -5.98
CA GLU A 272 -13.93 9.45 -6.30
C GLU A 272 -12.97 8.27 -6.10
N ILE A 273 -12.14 8.00 -7.11
CA ILE A 273 -11.15 6.92 -7.08
C ILE A 273 -9.77 7.48 -7.42
N ALA A 274 -8.75 7.08 -6.65
CA ALA A 274 -7.34 7.21 -7.02
C ALA A 274 -6.75 5.81 -7.10
N ALA A 275 -6.25 5.43 -8.27
CA ALA A 275 -5.72 4.09 -8.50
C ALA A 275 -4.63 4.11 -9.57
N ASN A 276 -3.80 3.06 -9.56
CA ASN A 276 -2.80 2.82 -10.59
C ASN A 276 -3.49 2.52 -11.93
N PRO A 277 -2.88 2.85 -13.08
CA PRO A 277 -3.39 2.42 -14.39
C PRO A 277 -3.66 0.91 -14.46
N SER A 278 -2.81 0.07 -13.89
CA SER A 278 -3.04 -1.38 -13.85
C SER A 278 -4.15 -1.83 -12.89
N ALA A 279 -4.70 -0.96 -12.05
CA ALA A 279 -5.63 -1.35 -10.99
C ALA A 279 -6.96 -1.85 -11.56
N THR A 280 -7.55 -2.81 -10.85
CA THR A 280 -8.91 -3.28 -11.10
C THR A 280 -9.88 -2.61 -10.14
N VAL A 281 -10.93 -2.00 -10.68
CA VAL A 281 -12.05 -1.47 -9.92
C VAL A 281 -13.20 -2.46 -10.01
N THR A 282 -13.66 -2.97 -8.87
CA THR A 282 -14.83 -3.85 -8.79
C THR A 282 -16.00 -3.09 -8.21
N VAL A 283 -17.14 -3.14 -8.91
CA VAL A 283 -18.41 -2.59 -8.46
C VAL A 283 -19.26 -3.72 -7.91
N LYS A 284 -19.74 -3.54 -6.68
CA LYS A 284 -20.60 -4.49 -5.99
C LYS A 284 -21.87 -3.79 -5.49
N HIS A 285 -22.87 -4.60 -5.21
CA HIS A 285 -24.03 -4.21 -4.42
C HIS A 285 -24.23 -5.29 -3.36
N GLU A 286 -24.16 -4.87 -2.09
CA GLU A 286 -24.00 -5.79 -0.97
C GLU A 286 -22.81 -6.74 -1.23
N GLU A 287 -23.01 -8.06 -1.15
CA GLU A 287 -21.97 -9.07 -1.42
C GLU A 287 -21.87 -9.49 -2.89
N THR A 288 -22.73 -8.94 -3.78
CA THR A 288 -22.81 -9.37 -5.18
C THR A 288 -21.95 -8.48 -6.07
N SER A 289 -21.03 -9.09 -6.82
CA SER A 289 -20.29 -8.37 -7.87
C SER A 289 -21.17 -8.09 -9.07
N LEU A 290 -21.28 -6.81 -9.44
CA LEU A 290 -22.04 -6.34 -10.60
C LEU A 290 -21.15 -6.20 -11.85
N GLY A 291 -19.85 -6.01 -11.65
CA GLY A 291 -18.85 -5.95 -12.71
C GLY A 291 -17.52 -5.40 -12.23
N ASP A 292 -16.53 -5.45 -13.11
CA ASP A 292 -15.21 -4.87 -12.91
C ASP A 292 -14.71 -4.19 -14.19
N PHE A 293 -13.72 -3.32 -14.04
CA PHE A 293 -13.02 -2.68 -15.15
C PHE A 293 -11.59 -2.33 -14.74
N ASN A 294 -10.71 -2.23 -15.75
CA ASN A 294 -9.35 -1.73 -15.57
C ASN A 294 -9.36 -0.20 -15.48
N TRP A 295 -8.65 0.37 -14.51
CA TRP A 295 -8.65 1.82 -14.27
C TRP A 295 -7.95 2.64 -15.38
N GLY A 296 -7.00 2.03 -16.08
CA GLY A 296 -6.24 2.65 -17.16
C GLY A 296 -6.95 2.65 -18.52
N GLU A 297 -8.06 1.94 -18.67
CA GLU A 297 -8.88 1.83 -19.89
C GLU A 297 -10.13 2.74 -19.84
#